data_AF-A0A9X4KKP0-F1
#
_entry.id   AF-A0A9X4KKP0-F1
#
_cell.length_a   1.000
_cell.length_b   1.000
_cell.length_c   1.000
_cell.angle_alpha   90.00
_cell.angle_beta   90.00
_cell.angle_gamma   90.00
#
_symmetry.space_group_name_H-M   'P 1'
#
loop_
_entity.id
_entity.type
_entity.pdbx_description
1 polymer ?
#
loop_
_entity_poly.entity_id
_entity_poly.type
_entity_poly.pdbx_seq_one_letter_code
_entity_poly.pdbx_strand_id
1 'polypeptide(L)'
;MAEEGERQDRSWPGRAAKWKCIRYEAYKRLSLKQEQAAIGKELLLGGEYALYEELAALAGENAQTFYRDILAELRETDGWRSRDVYLRLILDKNDLPELMDYVRATPSEIEAHAERLARDYLEEVVEIYEKQIDRQAKNATDRKVYKAVCGAIKRFKKIAGASRQAEVVSRLKAAYGRRPAFMDELGKLS
;
A
#
# COMPACT_ATOMS: atom_id res chain seq x y z
N MET A 1 36.89 1.96 9.57
CA MET A 1 36.67 3.05 8.58
C MET A 1 35.22 3.22 8.10
N ALA A 2 34.46 2.20 7.67
CA ALA A 2 33.01 2.37 7.40
C ALA A 2 32.11 1.89 8.55
N GLU A 3 32.43 0.71 9.13
CA GLU A 3 31.75 0.19 10.33
C GLU A 3 31.93 1.08 11.56
N GLU A 4 33.03 1.82 11.59
CA GLU A 4 33.40 2.73 12.67
C GLU A 4 32.61 4.05 12.59
N GLY A 5 32.36 4.54 11.37
CA GLY A 5 31.45 5.67 11.12
C GLY A 5 29.99 5.31 11.43
N GLU A 6 29.56 4.09 11.11
CA GLU A 6 28.22 3.60 11.45
C GLU A 6 28.00 3.48 12.97
N ARG A 7 29.04 3.03 13.71
CA ARG A 7 28.98 3.00 15.18
C ARG A 7 28.94 4.40 15.80
N GLN A 8 29.64 5.39 15.24
CA GLN A 8 29.64 6.76 15.72
C GLN A 8 28.33 7.51 15.40
N ASP A 9 27.71 7.25 14.24
CA ASP A 9 26.51 7.95 13.78
C ASP A 9 25.19 7.19 14.07
N ARG A 10 25.23 6.18 14.94
CA ARG A 10 24.07 5.32 15.28
C ARG A 10 22.82 6.09 15.72
N SER A 11 23.01 7.26 16.31
CA SER A 11 21.95 8.16 16.79
C SER A 11 21.22 8.91 15.66
N TRP A 12 21.72 8.83 14.42
CA TRP A 12 21.20 9.56 13.26
C TRP A 12 20.84 8.57 12.13
N PRO A 13 19.58 8.11 12.06
CA PRO A 13 19.17 7.05 11.13
C PRO A 13 19.54 7.29 9.67
N GLY A 14 19.46 8.54 9.19
CA GLY A 14 19.85 8.90 7.82
C GLY A 14 21.36 8.87 7.56
N ARG A 15 22.20 9.11 8.57
CA ARG A 15 23.68 9.02 8.44
C ARG A 15 24.13 7.58 8.51
N ALA A 16 23.55 6.79 9.41
CA ALA A 16 23.77 5.34 9.46
C ALA A 16 23.42 4.66 8.13
N ALA A 17 22.30 5.03 7.50
CA ALA A 17 21.93 4.53 6.16
C ALA A 17 22.97 4.89 5.10
N LYS A 18 23.47 6.13 5.09
CA LYS A 18 24.51 6.56 4.14
C LYS A 18 25.80 5.74 4.27
N TRP A 19 26.23 5.43 5.49
CA TRP A 19 27.39 4.56 5.73
C TRP A 19 27.15 3.13 5.24
N LYS A 20 25.96 2.59 5.47
CA LYS A 20 25.56 1.29 4.95
C LYS A 20 25.56 1.25 3.42
N CYS A 21 25.11 2.30 2.74
CA CYS A 21 25.19 2.37 1.26
C CYS A 21 26.65 2.37 0.77
N ILE A 22 27.56 3.06 1.47
CA ILE A 22 28.99 3.03 1.12
C ILE A 22 29.57 1.62 1.31
N ARG A 23 29.21 0.93 2.40
CA ARG A 23 29.61 -0.46 2.65
C ARG A 23 29.05 -1.41 1.60
N TYR A 24 27.79 -1.23 1.21
CA TYR A 24 27.15 -2.00 0.14
C TYR A 24 27.95 -1.90 -1.17
N GLU A 25 28.30 -0.68 -1.59
CA GLU A 25 29.11 -0.44 -2.79
C GLU A 25 30.54 -1.01 -2.67
N ALA A 26 31.13 -0.97 -1.48
CA ALA A 26 32.43 -1.59 -1.24
C ALA A 26 32.37 -3.12 -1.40
N TYR A 27 31.38 -3.78 -0.80
CA TYR A 27 31.20 -5.23 -0.92
C TYR A 27 30.91 -5.65 -2.37
N LYS A 28 30.10 -4.88 -3.09
CA LYS A 28 29.87 -5.06 -4.53
C LYS A 28 31.17 -5.03 -5.33
N ARG A 29 32.01 -4.02 -5.13
CA ARG A 29 33.31 -3.89 -5.83
C ARG A 29 34.29 -5.02 -5.48
N LEU A 30 34.23 -5.51 -4.25
CA LEU A 30 35.06 -6.63 -3.78
C LEU A 30 34.48 -8.00 -4.12
N SER A 31 33.33 -8.07 -4.81
CA SER A 31 32.61 -9.32 -5.13
C SER A 31 32.24 -10.16 -3.89
N LEU A 32 32.07 -9.50 -2.73
CA LEU A 32 31.67 -10.10 -1.46
C LEU A 32 30.13 -10.22 -1.42
N LYS A 33 29.62 -11.20 -2.16
CA LYS A 33 28.18 -11.33 -2.44
C LYS A 33 27.32 -11.57 -1.19
N GLN A 34 27.81 -12.34 -0.23
CA GLN A 34 27.03 -12.65 0.99
C GLN A 34 26.87 -11.40 1.86
N GLU A 35 27.95 -10.65 2.04
CA GLU A 35 28.01 -9.41 2.80
C GLU A 35 27.22 -8.29 2.11
N GLN A 36 27.33 -8.20 0.78
CA GLN A 36 26.53 -7.29 -0.04
C GLN A 36 25.03 -7.58 0.12
N ALA A 37 24.62 -8.85 0.03
CA ALA A 37 23.23 -9.25 0.18
C ALA A 37 22.69 -8.94 1.58
N ALA A 38 23.46 -9.25 2.63
CA ALA A 38 23.08 -8.98 4.01
C ALA A 38 22.83 -7.48 4.26
N ILE A 39 23.80 -6.61 3.92
CA ILE A 39 23.65 -5.18 4.18
C ILE A 39 22.63 -4.52 3.25
N GLY A 40 22.52 -4.99 2.00
CA GLY A 40 21.52 -4.48 1.07
C GLY A 40 20.10 -4.82 1.49
N LYS A 41 19.88 -6.02 2.06
CA LYS A 41 18.60 -6.40 2.64
C LYS A 41 18.23 -5.49 3.82
N GLU A 42 19.16 -5.21 4.73
CA GLU A 42 18.90 -4.25 5.81
C GLU A 42 18.52 -2.86 5.29
N LEU A 43 19.20 -2.38 4.25
CA LEU A 43 18.89 -1.11 3.60
C LEU A 43 17.51 -1.12 2.93
N LEU A 44 17.17 -2.20 2.23
CA LEU A 44 15.88 -2.38 1.58
C LEU A 44 14.74 -2.35 2.60
N LEU A 45 14.85 -3.12 3.68
CA LEU A 45 13.88 -3.10 4.79
C LEU A 45 13.79 -1.73 5.46
N GLY A 46 14.89 -0.96 5.43
CA GLY A 46 14.96 0.43 5.90
C GLY A 46 14.35 1.49 4.98
N GLY A 47 13.96 1.13 3.76
CA GLY A 47 13.33 2.04 2.79
C GLY A 47 14.05 2.19 1.44
N GLU A 48 15.23 1.58 1.25
CA GLU A 48 16.02 1.74 0.02
C GLU A 48 15.51 0.81 -1.10
N TYR A 49 14.30 1.10 -1.61
CA TYR A 49 13.62 0.33 -2.67
C TYR A 49 14.50 0.04 -3.89
N ALA A 50 15.36 1.00 -4.28
CA ALA A 50 16.21 0.91 -5.45
C ALA A 50 17.18 -0.29 -5.45
N LEU A 51 17.46 -0.86 -4.26
CA LEU A 51 18.34 -2.02 -4.12
C LEU A 51 17.65 -3.35 -4.47
N TYR A 52 16.32 -3.40 -4.56
CA TYR A 52 15.61 -4.66 -4.71
C TYR A 52 16.01 -5.43 -5.97
N GLU A 53 16.02 -4.79 -7.15
CA GLU A 53 16.34 -5.48 -8.41
C GLU A 53 17.77 -6.04 -8.41
N GLU A 54 18.72 -5.32 -7.79
CA GLU A 54 20.08 -5.80 -7.65
C GLU A 54 20.18 -6.99 -6.68
N LEU A 55 19.48 -6.93 -5.55
CA LEU A 55 19.42 -8.04 -4.59
C LEU A 55 18.73 -9.28 -5.17
N ALA A 56 17.66 -9.09 -5.95
CA ALA A 56 16.98 -10.16 -6.66
C ALA A 56 17.91 -10.80 -7.71
N ALA A 57 18.70 -9.99 -8.43
CA ALA A 57 19.71 -10.49 -9.36
C ALA A 57 20.83 -11.29 -8.65
N LEU A 58 21.24 -10.87 -7.44
CA LEU A 58 22.21 -11.63 -6.62
C LEU A 58 21.65 -12.98 -6.17
N ALA A 59 20.34 -13.07 -5.91
CA ALA A 59 19.67 -14.32 -5.55
C ALA A 59 19.57 -15.32 -6.72
N GLY A 60 19.65 -14.84 -7.98
CA GLY A 60 19.65 -15.67 -9.16
C GLY A 60 18.41 -16.56 -9.27
N GLU A 61 18.60 -17.88 -9.34
CA GLU A 61 17.49 -18.85 -9.39
C GLU A 61 16.56 -18.79 -8.18
N ASN A 62 17.05 -18.28 -7.05
CA ASN A 62 16.26 -18.12 -5.82
C ASN A 62 15.51 -16.78 -5.75
N ALA A 63 15.45 -15.99 -6.82
CA ALA A 63 14.82 -14.65 -6.82
C ALA A 63 13.34 -14.68 -6.38
N GLN A 64 12.58 -15.73 -6.74
CA GLN A 64 11.19 -15.86 -6.32
C GLN A 64 11.05 -16.13 -4.81
N THR A 65 11.92 -16.98 -4.25
CA THR A 65 11.97 -17.25 -2.81
C THR A 65 12.40 -15.98 -2.06
N PHE A 66 13.45 -15.32 -2.56
CA PHE A 66 13.91 -14.04 -2.02
C PHE A 66 12.79 -12.99 -1.99
N TYR A 67 11.99 -12.88 -3.06
CA TYR A 67 10.84 -11.98 -3.08
C TYR A 67 9.84 -12.28 -1.97
N ARG A 68 9.45 -13.55 -1.79
CA ARG A 68 8.49 -13.96 -0.75
C ARG A 68 9.04 -13.72 0.66
N ASP A 69 10.31 -14.02 0.89
CA ASP A 69 10.98 -13.79 2.17
C ASP A 69 11.02 -12.29 2.52
N ILE A 70 11.35 -11.44 1.54
CA ILE A 70 11.36 -9.99 1.72
C ILE A 70 9.96 -9.45 2.01
N LEU A 71 8.91 -9.94 1.33
CA LEU A 71 7.54 -9.52 1.64
C LEU A 71 7.14 -9.91 3.07
N ALA A 72 7.50 -11.11 3.52
CA ALA A 72 7.23 -11.56 4.89
C ALA A 72 7.92 -10.66 5.92
N GLU A 73 9.20 -10.35 5.72
CA GLU A 73 9.95 -9.47 6.63
C GLU A 73 9.44 -8.02 6.62
N LEU A 74 9.04 -7.50 5.47
CA LEU A 74 8.45 -6.17 5.37
C LEU A 74 7.08 -6.09 6.08
N ARG A 75 6.31 -7.18 6.12
CA ARG A 75 5.06 -7.26 6.88
C ARG A 75 5.29 -7.24 8.39
N GLU A 76 6.39 -7.82 8.86
CA GLU A 76 6.79 -7.83 10.27
C GLU A 76 7.52 -6.54 10.70
N THR A 77 8.07 -5.79 9.75
CA THR A 77 8.82 -4.56 10.02
C THR A 77 7.88 -3.37 10.19
N ASP A 78 7.80 -2.84 11.40
CA ASP A 78 7.07 -1.61 11.68
C ASP A 78 7.78 -0.37 11.12
N GLY A 79 7.10 0.35 10.24
CA GLY A 79 7.60 1.63 9.73
C GLY A 79 6.92 2.06 8.44
N TRP A 80 6.75 3.38 8.27
CA TRP A 80 6.18 3.92 7.04
C TRP A 80 7.06 3.65 5.81
N ARG A 81 8.40 3.61 5.98
CA ARG A 81 9.35 3.30 4.91
C ARG A 81 9.25 1.86 4.45
N SER A 82 9.20 0.91 5.39
CA SER A 82 9.05 -0.52 5.11
C SER A 82 7.72 -0.80 4.42
N ARG A 83 6.64 -0.14 4.87
CA ARG A 83 5.33 -0.20 4.20
C ARG A 83 5.37 0.36 2.78
N ASP A 84 6.07 1.47 2.54
CA ASP A 84 6.25 2.04 1.19
C ASP A 84 7.01 1.07 0.27
N VAL A 85 8.09 0.45 0.75
CA VAL A 85 8.82 -0.59 0.00
C VAL A 85 7.91 -1.79 -0.31
N TYR A 86 7.19 -2.30 0.69
CA TYR A 86 6.24 -3.40 0.51
C TYR A 86 5.21 -3.11 -0.59
N LEU A 87 4.56 -1.94 -0.51
CA LEU A 87 3.55 -1.54 -1.49
C LEU A 87 4.14 -1.37 -2.89
N ARG A 88 5.29 -0.73 -3.02
CA ARG A 88 5.96 -0.59 -4.32
C ARG A 88 6.28 -1.95 -4.94
N LEU A 89 6.81 -2.88 -4.14
CA LEU A 89 7.15 -4.22 -4.62
C LEU A 89 5.94 -4.96 -5.18
N ILE A 90 4.84 -5.03 -4.43
CA ILE A 90 3.65 -5.76 -4.90
C ILE A 90 2.97 -5.05 -6.08
N LEU A 91 3.03 -3.72 -6.15
CA LEU A 91 2.45 -2.95 -7.26
C LEU A 91 3.27 -3.05 -8.55
N ASP A 92 4.60 -3.01 -8.45
CA ASP A 92 5.52 -3.11 -9.58
C ASP A 92 5.55 -4.52 -10.15
N LYS A 93 5.50 -5.55 -9.29
CA LYS A 93 5.39 -6.95 -9.72
C LYS A 93 3.95 -7.37 -10.08
N ASN A 94 2.97 -6.50 -9.87
CA ASN A 94 1.55 -6.78 -10.05
C ASN A 94 1.10 -8.05 -9.30
N ASP A 95 1.57 -8.24 -8.07
CA ASP A 95 1.17 -9.34 -7.19
C ASP A 95 -0.21 -9.03 -6.57
N LEU A 96 -1.26 -9.34 -7.34
CA LEU A 96 -2.65 -9.08 -6.95
C LEU A 96 -3.09 -9.85 -5.69
N PRO A 97 -2.70 -11.12 -5.47
CA PRO A 97 -2.96 -11.80 -4.20
C PRO A 97 -2.42 -11.02 -2.98
N GLU A 98 -1.15 -10.60 -3.00
CA GLU A 98 -0.55 -9.84 -1.90
C GLU A 98 -1.19 -8.46 -1.72
N LEU A 99 -1.58 -7.81 -2.82
CA LEU A 99 -2.32 -6.54 -2.79
C LEU A 99 -3.72 -6.70 -2.20
N MET A 100 -4.41 -7.79 -2.51
CA MET A 100 -5.72 -8.10 -1.93
C MET A 100 -5.60 -8.34 -0.43
N ASP A 101 -4.60 -9.10 0.02
CA ASP A 101 -4.31 -9.30 1.44
C ASP A 101 -4.01 -7.99 2.17
N TYR A 102 -3.25 -7.11 1.54
CA TYR A 102 -2.99 -5.77 2.07
C TYR A 102 -4.28 -4.96 2.27
N VAL A 103 -5.17 -4.97 1.27
CA VAL A 103 -6.46 -4.27 1.32
C VAL A 103 -7.42 -4.89 2.33
N ARG A 104 -7.43 -6.21 2.51
CA ARG A 104 -8.18 -6.88 3.59
C ARG A 104 -7.77 -6.38 4.97
N ALA A 105 -6.47 -6.24 5.20
CA ALA A 105 -5.92 -5.70 6.44
C ALA A 105 -6.16 -4.19 6.57
N THR A 106 -6.27 -3.48 5.44
CA THR A 106 -6.41 -2.01 5.40
C THR A 106 -7.57 -1.56 4.52
N PRO A 107 -8.84 -1.81 4.89
CA PRO A 107 -10.00 -1.49 4.05
C PRO A 107 -10.13 -0.04 3.60
N SER A 108 -9.47 0.90 4.30
CA SER A 108 -9.46 2.31 3.92
C SER A 108 -8.73 2.59 2.61
N GLU A 109 -7.81 1.71 2.20
CA GLU A 109 -7.01 1.83 0.98
C GLU A 109 -7.72 1.23 -0.26
N ILE A 110 -8.92 0.65 -0.10
CA ILE A 110 -9.67 0.02 -1.20
C ILE A 110 -9.82 0.95 -2.40
N GLU A 111 -10.06 2.24 -2.17
CA GLU A 111 -10.26 3.21 -3.25
C GLU A 111 -9.02 3.38 -4.15
N ALA A 112 -7.82 3.22 -3.58
CA ALA A 112 -6.56 3.38 -4.29
C ALA A 112 -6.22 2.15 -5.16
N HIS A 113 -6.77 0.98 -4.82
CA HIS A 113 -6.37 -0.29 -5.42
C HIS A 113 -7.52 -1.04 -6.13
N ALA A 114 -8.77 -0.59 -5.96
CA ALA A 114 -9.95 -1.26 -6.51
C ALA A 114 -9.87 -1.49 -8.02
N GLU A 115 -9.37 -0.54 -8.80
CA GLU A 115 -9.28 -0.68 -10.26
C GLU A 115 -8.37 -1.84 -10.69
N ARG A 116 -7.25 -2.03 -9.99
CA ARG A 116 -6.31 -3.13 -10.27
C ARG A 116 -6.87 -4.48 -9.81
N LEU A 117 -7.50 -4.50 -8.64
CA LEU A 117 -8.03 -5.72 -8.03
C LEU A 117 -9.32 -6.20 -8.67
N ALA A 118 -10.15 -5.30 -9.20
CA ALA A 118 -11.50 -5.62 -9.69
C ALA A 118 -11.53 -6.60 -10.86
N ARG A 119 -10.42 -6.77 -11.59
CA ARG A 119 -10.34 -7.75 -12.67
C ARG A 119 -10.51 -9.19 -12.15
N ASP A 120 -9.84 -9.50 -11.03
CA ASP A 120 -9.75 -10.88 -10.52
C ASP A 120 -10.50 -11.05 -9.18
N TYR A 121 -10.83 -9.95 -8.49
CA TYR A 121 -11.44 -9.94 -7.15
C TYR A 121 -12.70 -9.05 -7.09
N LEU A 122 -13.46 -8.90 -8.18
CA LEU A 122 -14.56 -7.93 -8.29
C LEU A 122 -15.52 -7.95 -7.09
N GLU A 123 -16.07 -9.12 -6.77
CA GLU A 123 -17.10 -9.24 -5.72
C GLU A 123 -16.56 -8.86 -4.34
N GLU A 124 -15.35 -9.28 -4.02
CA GLU A 124 -14.70 -8.97 -2.76
C GLU A 124 -14.32 -7.48 -2.67
N VAL A 125 -13.79 -6.92 -3.75
CA VAL A 125 -13.49 -5.49 -3.87
C VAL A 125 -14.76 -4.67 -3.64
N VAL A 126 -15.88 -5.08 -4.24
CA VAL A 126 -17.16 -4.41 -4.08
C VAL A 126 -17.63 -4.45 -2.63
N GLU A 127 -17.58 -5.61 -1.98
CA GLU A 127 -17.98 -5.76 -0.58
C GLU A 127 -17.18 -4.84 0.35
N ILE A 128 -15.85 -4.80 0.20
CA ILE A 128 -14.97 -3.94 1.01
C ILE A 128 -15.25 -2.46 0.72
N TYR A 129 -15.42 -2.09 -0.55
CA TYR A 129 -15.66 -0.70 -0.95
C TYR A 129 -17.00 -0.20 -0.40
N GLU A 130 -18.08 -0.99 -0.46
CA GLU A 130 -19.37 -0.63 0.12
C GLU A 130 -19.28 -0.40 1.63
N LYS A 131 -18.61 -1.30 2.36
CA LYS A 131 -18.36 -1.13 3.81
C LYS A 131 -17.59 0.15 4.11
N GLN A 132 -16.61 0.48 3.27
CA GLN A 132 -15.83 1.70 3.42
C GLN A 132 -16.67 2.96 3.14
N ILE A 133 -17.54 2.94 2.12
CA ILE A 133 -18.50 4.04 1.87
C ILE A 133 -19.43 4.21 3.07
N ASP A 134 -19.95 3.13 3.63
CA ASP A 134 -20.83 3.18 4.81
C ASP A 134 -20.11 3.80 6.02
N ARG A 135 -18.86 3.40 6.25
CA ARG A 135 -18.02 3.96 7.31
C ARG A 135 -17.80 5.46 7.11
N GLN A 136 -17.48 5.89 5.89
CA GLN A 136 -17.31 7.31 5.57
C GLN A 136 -18.61 8.09 5.76
N ALA A 137 -19.75 7.56 5.29
CA ALA A 137 -21.06 8.18 5.42
C ALA A 137 -21.49 8.32 6.89
N LYS A 138 -21.24 7.30 7.71
CA LYS A 138 -21.52 7.31 9.15
C LYS A 138 -20.79 8.43 9.87
N ASN A 139 -19.52 8.62 9.52
CA ASN A 139 -18.64 9.63 10.12
C ASN A 139 -18.79 11.02 9.48
N ALA A 140 -19.58 11.16 8.42
CA ALA A 140 -19.78 12.43 7.75
C ALA A 140 -20.69 13.34 8.58
N THR A 141 -20.14 14.49 9.00
CA THR A 141 -20.82 15.48 9.84
C THR A 141 -21.08 16.80 9.13
N ASP A 142 -20.35 17.07 8.04
CA ASP A 142 -20.42 18.32 7.31
C ASP A 142 -20.51 18.11 5.79
N ARG A 143 -20.78 19.21 5.09
CA ARG A 143 -20.95 19.21 3.63
C ARG A 143 -19.70 18.84 2.86
N LYS A 144 -18.51 19.12 3.39
CA LYS A 144 -17.24 18.74 2.76
C LYS A 144 -17.09 17.21 2.80
N VAL A 145 -17.40 16.58 3.94
CA VAL A 145 -17.35 15.12 4.06
C VAL A 145 -18.46 14.45 3.23
N TYR A 146 -19.68 15.02 3.16
CA TYR A 146 -20.72 14.50 2.26
C TYR A 146 -20.28 14.47 0.79
N LYS A 147 -19.59 15.53 0.33
CA LYS A 147 -19.03 15.56 -1.03
C LYS A 147 -17.95 14.49 -1.23
N ALA A 148 -17.12 14.24 -0.22
CA ALA A 148 -16.12 13.18 -0.27
C ALA A 148 -16.77 11.78 -0.43
N VAL A 149 -17.81 11.50 0.35
CA VAL A 149 -18.60 10.26 0.24
C VAL A 149 -19.21 10.13 -1.16
N CYS A 150 -19.81 11.21 -1.69
CA CYS A 150 -20.35 11.20 -3.05
C CYS A 150 -19.26 10.97 -4.12
N GLY A 151 -18.04 11.47 -3.89
CA GLY A 151 -16.87 11.19 -4.71
C GLY A 151 -16.48 9.72 -4.69
N ALA A 152 -16.49 9.08 -3.51
CA ALA A 152 -16.25 7.65 -3.36
C ALA A 152 -17.30 6.82 -4.11
N ILE A 153 -18.59 7.16 -4.00
CA ILE A 153 -19.67 6.48 -4.73
C ILE A 153 -19.48 6.61 -6.25
N LYS A 154 -19.03 7.77 -6.75
CA LYS A 154 -18.74 7.95 -8.19
C LYS A 154 -17.57 7.09 -8.66
N ARG A 155 -16.52 6.92 -7.86
CA ARG A 155 -15.40 6.01 -8.16
C ARG A 155 -15.86 4.55 -8.10
N PHE A 156 -16.63 4.18 -7.08
CA PHE A 156 -17.25 2.87 -6.94
C PHE A 156 -18.09 2.48 -8.17
N LYS A 157 -18.89 3.41 -8.73
CA LYS A 157 -19.64 3.17 -9.98
C LYS A 157 -18.75 2.66 -11.12
N LYS A 158 -17.53 3.19 -11.25
CA LYS A 158 -16.60 2.79 -12.33
C LYS A 158 -16.13 1.34 -12.19
N ILE A 159 -16.18 0.80 -10.97
CA ILE A 159 -15.77 -0.55 -10.62
C ILE A 159 -16.95 -1.51 -10.63
N ALA A 160 -18.03 -1.15 -9.92
CA ALA A 160 -19.15 -2.02 -9.61
C ALA A 160 -20.36 -1.85 -10.55
N GLY A 161 -20.33 -0.84 -11.42
CA GLY A 161 -21.42 -0.49 -12.32
C GLY A 161 -22.53 0.35 -11.69
N ALA A 162 -23.46 0.78 -12.55
CA ALA A 162 -24.54 1.71 -12.17
C ALA A 162 -25.60 1.08 -11.25
N SER A 163 -25.87 -0.22 -11.37
CA SER A 163 -26.85 -0.92 -10.52
C SER A 163 -26.44 -0.87 -9.05
N ARG A 164 -25.22 -1.33 -8.74
CA ARG A 164 -24.66 -1.32 -7.39
C ARG A 164 -24.53 0.10 -6.83
N GLN A 165 -24.15 1.07 -7.68
CA GLN A 165 -24.16 2.48 -7.28
C GLN A 165 -25.56 2.94 -6.83
N ALA A 166 -26.61 2.60 -7.57
CA ALA A 166 -27.99 2.98 -7.25
C ALA A 166 -28.46 2.36 -5.92
N GLU A 167 -28.09 1.11 -5.67
CA GLU A 167 -28.37 0.39 -4.41
C GLU A 167 -27.70 1.10 -3.22
N VAL A 168 -26.42 1.44 -3.32
CA VAL A 168 -25.69 2.20 -2.29
C VAL A 168 -26.34 3.56 -2.04
N VAL A 169 -26.67 4.32 -3.10
CA VAL A 169 -27.34 5.63 -2.97
C VAL A 169 -28.69 5.49 -2.29
N SER A 170 -29.50 4.51 -2.68
CA SER A 170 -30.82 4.24 -2.09
C SER A 170 -30.71 3.92 -0.59
N ARG A 171 -29.78 3.03 -0.24
CA ARG A 171 -29.51 2.63 1.15
C ARG A 171 -29.05 3.81 2.01
N LEU A 172 -28.15 4.65 1.52
CA LEU A 172 -27.70 5.84 2.24
C LEU A 172 -28.82 6.87 2.40
N LYS A 173 -29.65 7.08 1.38
CA LYS A 173 -30.82 7.97 1.45
C LYS A 173 -31.80 7.51 2.53
N ALA A 174 -32.06 6.20 2.62
CA ALA A 174 -32.92 5.62 3.65
C ALA A 174 -32.31 5.79 5.06
N ALA A 175 -31.01 5.56 5.21
CA ALA A 175 -30.33 5.64 6.51
C ALA A 175 -30.17 7.08 7.04
N TYR A 176 -29.98 8.06 6.15
CA TYR A 176 -29.62 9.44 6.53
C TYR A 176 -30.66 10.48 6.12
N GLY A 177 -31.92 10.10 5.92
CA GLY A 177 -33.01 11.02 5.49
C GLY A 177 -33.21 12.26 6.37
N ARG A 178 -32.76 12.23 7.64
CA ARG A 178 -32.77 13.38 8.56
C ARG A 178 -31.61 14.37 8.35
N ARG A 179 -30.79 14.20 7.32
CA ARG A 179 -29.65 15.07 6.97
C ARG A 179 -29.90 15.73 5.60
N PRO A 180 -30.69 16.83 5.52
CA PRO A 180 -31.10 17.43 4.24
C PRO A 180 -29.93 17.75 3.30
N ALA A 181 -28.87 18.37 3.84
CA ALA A 181 -27.69 18.69 3.05
C ALA A 181 -26.98 17.46 2.47
N PHE A 182 -27.05 16.30 3.14
CA PHE A 182 -26.50 15.06 2.60
C PHE A 182 -27.41 14.48 1.52
N MET A 183 -28.72 14.52 1.73
CA MET A 183 -29.73 14.11 0.73
C MET A 183 -29.60 14.91 -0.57
N ASP A 184 -29.33 16.21 -0.47
CA ASP A 184 -29.07 17.07 -1.63
C ASP A 184 -27.83 16.64 -2.41
N GLU A 185 -26.74 16.27 -1.72
CA GLU A 185 -25.53 15.78 -2.40
C GLU A 185 -25.75 14.40 -3.03
N LEU A 186 -26.43 13.48 -2.33
CA LEU A 186 -26.80 12.16 -2.86
C LEU A 186 -27.78 12.25 -4.04
N GLY A 187 -28.64 13.27 -4.07
CA GLY A 187 -29.56 13.55 -5.17
C GLY A 187 -28.87 13.92 -6.49
N LYS A 188 -27.58 14.26 -6.46
CA LYS A 188 -26.78 14.57 -7.66
C LYS A 188 -26.11 13.34 -8.28
N LEU A 189 -26.31 12.15 -7.68
CA LEU A 189 -25.72 10.89 -8.10
C LEU A 189 -26.67 9.99 -8.89
N SER A 190 -27.96 10.32 -8.88
CA SER A 190 -29.01 9.70 -9.71
C SER A 190 -28.90 10.13 -11.16
#